data_AF-A0AAD6C0T0-F1
#
_entry.id   AF-A0AAD6C0T0-F1
#
_cell.length_a   1.000
_cell.length_b   1.000
_cell.length_c   1.000
_cell.angle_alpha   90.00
_cell.angle_beta   90.00
_cell.angle_gamma   90.00
#
_symmetry.space_group_name_H-M   'P 1'
#
loop_
_entity.id
_entity.type
_entity.pdbx_description
1 polymer ?
#
loop_
_entity_poly.entity_id
_entity_poly.type
_entity_poly.pdbx_seq_one_letter_code
_entity_poly.pdbx_strand_id
1 'polypeptide(L)'
;MGPSFLYVPGGNVSRMSNPLDYNPRCLKRDLTTSILHDNNNHTNVLQLILNSDDIWDFETNAQGTPGSGLLGIHGGGHLAMGGDPGRDADANPGDPGFWNHHAMIDRIWWIWQYLDLANRKYAISGTGTFLNDPVSPNTTLDTHVNVGYVKRGSIAMRDIMSTTAGPFCYVYL
;
A
#
# COMPACT_ATOMS: atom_id res chain seq x y z
N MET A 1 12.45 6.91 14.80
CA MET A 1 11.26 6.09 14.54
C MET A 1 11.67 4.69 14.10
N GLY A 2 10.91 3.69 14.52
CA GLY A 2 11.09 2.26 14.25
C GLY A 2 12.24 1.62 15.05
N PRO A 3 12.36 0.29 14.99
CA PRO A 3 11.43 -0.61 14.31
C PRO A 3 10.10 -0.78 15.07
N SER A 4 8.99 -0.88 14.33
CA SER A 4 7.64 -1.20 14.83
C SER A 4 7.34 -2.69 14.66
N PHE A 5 7.57 -3.22 13.46
CA PHE A 5 7.48 -4.66 13.18
C PHE A 5 8.46 -5.07 12.09
N LEU A 6 9.76 -4.94 12.38
CA LEU A 6 10.81 -5.22 11.41
C LEU A 6 11.13 -6.72 11.35
N TYR A 7 10.85 -7.36 10.23
CA TYR A 7 11.32 -8.74 9.98
C TYR A 7 12.81 -8.76 9.68
N VAL A 8 13.57 -9.52 10.47
CA VAL A 8 15.03 -9.66 10.32
C VAL A 8 15.39 -11.10 9.88
N PRO A 9 16.57 -11.30 9.28
CA PRO A 9 17.04 -12.64 8.91
C PRO A 9 16.96 -13.64 10.08
N GLY A 10 16.62 -14.89 9.78
CA GLY A 10 16.42 -15.94 10.78
C GLY A 10 15.01 -16.04 11.34
N GLY A 11 14.03 -15.32 10.77
CA GLY A 11 12.61 -15.40 11.17
C GLY A 11 12.26 -14.61 12.43
N ASN A 12 13.21 -13.84 12.96
CA ASN A 12 12.99 -12.99 14.11
C ASN A 12 12.33 -11.66 13.71
N VAL A 13 11.75 -11.00 14.70
CA VAL A 13 11.17 -9.68 14.57
C VAL A 13 11.87 -8.74 15.55
N SER A 14 12.32 -7.60 15.05
CA SER A 14 12.80 -6.49 15.87
C SER A 14 11.69 -5.47 16.08
N ARG A 15 11.47 -5.05 17.32
CA ARG A 15 10.51 -4.00 17.68
C ARG A 15 11.03 -3.16 18.84
N MET A 16 10.70 -1.88 18.86
CA MET A 16 10.84 -1.02 20.04
C MET A 16 9.56 -1.04 20.89
N SER A 17 9.69 -0.72 22.18
CA SER A 17 8.54 -0.51 23.07
C SER A 17 7.63 0.60 22.57
N ASN A 18 8.22 1.71 22.12
CA ASN A 18 7.54 2.79 21.42
C ASN A 18 8.28 3.08 20.10
N PRO A 19 7.73 2.69 18.94
CA PRO A 19 8.39 2.94 17.66
C PRO A 19 8.45 4.42 17.27
N LEU A 20 7.75 5.32 17.96
CA LEU A 20 7.82 6.76 17.71
C LEU A 20 9.02 7.45 18.39
N ASP A 21 9.71 6.77 19.29
CA ASP A 21 10.87 7.34 19.99
C ASP A 21 12.05 7.61 19.04
N TYR A 22 12.94 8.51 19.48
CA TYR A 22 14.16 8.84 18.76
C TYR A 22 15.11 7.63 18.77
N ASN A 23 15.39 7.08 17.57
CA ASN A 23 16.24 5.91 17.37
C ASN A 23 17.03 6.07 16.07
N PRO A 24 18.09 6.89 16.06
CA PRO A 24 18.88 7.16 14.87
C PRO A 24 19.70 5.93 14.48
N ARG A 25 19.56 5.50 13.23
CA ARG A 25 20.30 4.38 12.64
C ARG A 25 20.32 4.51 11.13
N CYS A 26 21.23 3.79 10.47
CA CYS A 26 21.33 3.82 9.02
C CYS A 26 20.16 3.10 8.35
N LEU A 27 19.75 3.60 7.18
CA LEU A 27 18.96 2.85 6.22
C LEU A 27 19.71 1.56 5.84
N LYS A 28 19.02 0.43 5.84
CA LYS A 28 19.57 -0.86 5.39
C LYS A 28 18.74 -1.36 4.22
N ARG A 29 19.39 -1.88 3.20
CA ARG A 29 18.75 -2.59 2.09
C ARG A 29 19.42 -3.93 1.85
N ASP A 30 18.64 -4.84 1.31
CA ASP A 30 19.05 -6.20 0.95
C ASP A 30 18.24 -6.57 -0.30
N LEU A 31 18.69 -6.04 -1.44
CA LEU A 31 17.93 -6.06 -2.68
C LEU A 31 17.70 -7.50 -3.12
N THR A 32 16.44 -7.92 -3.16
CA THR A 32 16.07 -9.32 -3.37
C THR A 32 15.29 -9.48 -4.68
N THR A 33 16.01 -9.64 -5.79
CA THR A 33 15.44 -9.73 -7.15
C THR A 33 14.43 -10.88 -7.30
N SER A 34 14.63 -12.01 -6.61
CA SER A 34 13.71 -13.15 -6.68
C SER A 34 12.29 -12.78 -6.22
N ILE A 35 12.16 -11.93 -5.19
CA ILE A 35 10.84 -11.45 -4.74
C ILE A 35 10.13 -10.70 -5.87
N LEU A 36 10.84 -9.85 -6.60
CA LEU A 36 10.27 -9.11 -7.75
C LEU A 36 9.91 -10.05 -8.90
N HIS A 37 10.74 -11.05 -9.18
CA HIS A 37 10.47 -12.04 -10.22
C HIS A 37 9.15 -12.78 -9.96
N ASP A 38 8.91 -13.16 -8.70
CA ASP A 38 7.76 -13.96 -8.31
C ASP A 38 6.48 -13.14 -8.13
N ASN A 39 6.61 -11.85 -7.76
CA ASN A 39 5.45 -11.03 -7.36
C ASN A 39 5.20 -9.82 -8.25
N ASN A 40 6.21 -9.23 -8.88
CA ASN A 40 6.14 -7.93 -9.58
C ASN A 40 6.46 -7.98 -11.07
N ASN A 41 6.47 -9.18 -11.67
CA ASN A 41 6.63 -9.32 -13.12
C ASN A 41 5.40 -8.76 -13.88
N HIS A 42 5.56 -8.55 -15.20
CA HIS A 42 4.49 -8.00 -16.04
C HIS A 42 3.21 -8.84 -16.03
N THR A 43 3.33 -10.17 -15.97
CA THR A 43 2.18 -11.09 -15.92
C THR A 43 1.34 -10.83 -14.68
N ASN A 44 1.96 -10.71 -13.50
CA ASN A 44 1.25 -10.46 -12.25
C ASN A 44 0.55 -9.09 -12.25
N VAL A 45 1.22 -8.06 -12.77
CA VAL A 45 0.61 -6.72 -12.90
C VAL A 45 -0.58 -6.75 -13.85
N LEU A 46 -0.45 -7.44 -15.00
CA LEU A 46 -1.54 -7.55 -15.97
C LEU A 46 -2.71 -8.37 -15.41
N GLN A 47 -2.43 -9.48 -14.72
CA GLN A 47 -3.45 -10.30 -14.06
C GLN A 47 -4.20 -9.52 -13.00
N LEU A 48 -3.51 -8.71 -12.19
CA LEU A 48 -4.16 -7.83 -11.22
C LEU A 48 -5.14 -6.87 -11.90
N ILE A 49 -4.74 -6.24 -13.01
CA ILE A 49 -5.58 -5.25 -13.71
C ILE A 49 -6.77 -5.91 -14.41
N LEU A 50 -6.55 -7.04 -15.09
CA LEU A 50 -7.56 -7.66 -15.96
C LEU A 50 -8.50 -8.63 -15.23
N ASN A 51 -8.04 -9.26 -14.14
CA ASN A 51 -8.78 -10.32 -13.45
C ASN A 51 -9.35 -9.88 -12.10
N SER A 52 -9.27 -8.58 -11.77
CA SER A 52 -9.96 -8.04 -10.59
C SER A 52 -11.28 -7.42 -11.03
N ASP A 53 -12.37 -8.12 -10.75
CA ASP A 53 -13.71 -7.77 -11.21
C ASP A 53 -14.26 -6.53 -10.48
N ASP A 54 -13.97 -6.43 -9.19
CA ASP A 54 -14.34 -5.29 -8.34
C ASP A 54 -13.15 -4.75 -7.52
N ILE A 55 -13.41 -3.71 -6.73
CA ILE A 55 -12.38 -3.04 -5.93
C ILE A 55 -11.86 -3.93 -4.80
N TRP A 56 -12.68 -4.83 -4.25
CA TRP A 56 -12.27 -5.73 -3.18
C TRP A 56 -11.26 -6.76 -3.70
N ASP A 57 -11.54 -7.35 -4.85
CA ASP A 57 -10.60 -8.25 -5.53
C ASP A 57 -9.31 -7.51 -5.88
N PHE A 58 -9.42 -6.30 -6.42
CA PHE A 58 -8.26 -5.50 -6.79
C PHE A 58 -7.37 -5.18 -5.58
N GLU A 59 -7.93 -4.61 -4.52
CA GLU A 59 -7.15 -4.20 -3.35
C GLU A 59 -6.56 -5.41 -2.61
N THR A 60 -7.32 -6.51 -2.51
CA THR A 60 -6.88 -7.72 -1.82
C THR A 60 -5.76 -8.42 -2.59
N ASN A 61 -5.90 -8.55 -3.91
CA ASN A 61 -4.86 -9.17 -4.76
C ASN A 61 -3.61 -8.29 -4.85
N ALA A 62 -3.76 -6.95 -4.87
CA ALA A 62 -2.62 -6.04 -4.85
C ALA A 62 -1.80 -6.14 -3.56
N GLN A 63 -2.48 -6.29 -2.42
CA GLN A 63 -1.87 -6.38 -1.07
C GLN A 63 -1.40 -7.80 -0.70
N GLY A 64 -1.90 -8.82 -1.40
CA GLY A 64 -1.69 -10.23 -1.08
C GLY A 64 -2.82 -10.75 -0.19
N THR A 65 -3.64 -11.65 -0.74
CA THR A 65 -4.80 -12.21 -0.05
C THR A 65 -4.38 -12.90 1.25
N PRO A 66 -4.93 -12.55 2.42
CA PRO A 66 -4.59 -13.19 3.68
C PRO A 66 -4.73 -14.71 3.62
N GLY A 67 -3.70 -15.43 4.06
CA GLY A 67 -3.68 -16.90 4.05
C GLY A 67 -3.36 -17.55 2.69
N SER A 68 -3.28 -16.80 1.59
CA SER A 68 -2.91 -17.34 0.28
C SER A 68 -1.42 -17.64 0.12
N GLY A 69 -0.58 -17.09 1.00
CA GLY A 69 0.88 -17.10 0.86
C GLY A 69 1.41 -16.15 -0.22
N LEU A 70 0.54 -15.42 -0.91
CA LEU A 70 0.91 -14.41 -1.90
C LEU A 70 1.20 -13.07 -1.20
N LEU A 71 2.24 -12.39 -1.66
CA LEU A 71 2.59 -11.05 -1.18
C LEU A 71 1.83 -9.94 -1.92
N GLY A 72 1.27 -10.26 -3.09
CA GLY A 72 0.79 -9.25 -4.04
C GLY A 72 1.91 -8.35 -4.56
N ILE A 73 1.57 -7.48 -5.51
CA ILE A 73 2.55 -6.53 -6.05
C ILE A 73 3.00 -5.49 -5.01
N HIS A 74 2.15 -5.17 -4.03
CA HIS A 74 2.46 -4.23 -2.97
C HIS A 74 3.47 -4.82 -1.98
N GLY A 75 3.17 -6.00 -1.42
CA GLY A 75 4.09 -6.69 -0.50
C GLY A 75 5.41 -7.07 -1.17
N GLY A 76 5.35 -7.55 -2.42
CA GLY A 76 6.55 -7.87 -3.20
C GLY A 76 7.47 -6.66 -3.41
N GLY A 77 6.90 -5.51 -3.74
CA GLY A 77 7.66 -4.27 -3.93
C GLY A 77 8.37 -3.80 -2.66
N HIS A 78 7.68 -3.83 -1.50
CA HIS A 78 8.29 -3.49 -0.21
C HIS A 78 9.39 -4.47 0.19
N LEU A 79 9.07 -5.77 0.19
CA LEU A 79 9.99 -6.80 0.70
C LEU A 79 11.22 -6.98 -0.18
N ALA A 80 11.14 -6.67 -1.48
CA ALA A 80 12.28 -6.67 -2.39
C ALA A 80 13.34 -5.61 -2.08
N MET A 81 12.96 -4.47 -1.45
CA MET A 81 13.93 -3.49 -0.96
C MET A 81 14.76 -4.05 0.21
N GLY A 82 14.13 -4.93 1.00
CA GLY A 82 14.74 -5.59 2.14
C GLY A 82 15.14 -4.63 3.26
N GLY A 83 15.92 -5.14 4.23
CA GLY A 83 16.51 -4.33 5.29
C GLY A 83 15.52 -3.54 6.15
N ASP A 84 15.93 -2.35 6.59
CA ASP A 84 15.27 -1.50 7.59
C ASP A 84 15.19 -0.07 7.04
N PRO A 85 13.98 0.47 6.79
CA PRO A 85 12.68 -0.07 7.18
C PRO A 85 11.94 -0.88 6.09
N GLY A 86 12.59 -1.34 5.01
CA GLY A 86 11.89 -2.01 3.91
C GLY A 86 11.12 -3.28 4.30
N ARG A 87 11.49 -3.94 5.41
CA ARG A 87 10.75 -5.07 6.01
C ARG A 87 9.92 -4.70 7.25
N ASP A 88 9.61 -3.41 7.44
CA ASP A 88 8.81 -2.88 8.55
C ASP A 88 7.58 -2.14 7.98
N ALA A 89 6.39 -2.74 8.10
CA ALA A 89 5.18 -2.23 7.44
C ALA A 89 4.77 -0.82 7.88
N ASP A 90 5.08 -0.42 9.13
CA ASP A 90 4.71 0.90 9.67
C ASP A 90 5.79 1.96 9.38
N ALA A 91 7.05 1.54 9.28
CA ALA A 91 8.17 2.44 9.09
C ALA A 91 8.68 2.52 7.65
N ASN A 92 8.13 1.73 6.72
CA ASN A 92 8.55 1.68 5.31
C ASN A 92 8.61 3.03 4.57
N PRO A 93 7.89 4.13 4.94
CA PRO A 93 8.08 5.42 4.27
C PRO A 93 9.43 6.06 4.58
N GLY A 94 10.16 5.52 5.57
CA GLY A 94 11.56 5.88 5.84
C GLY A 94 12.56 5.37 4.81
N ASP A 95 12.17 4.41 3.95
CA ASP A 95 12.94 4.07 2.74
C ASP A 95 12.50 5.00 1.58
N PRO A 96 13.41 5.78 0.96
CA PRO A 96 13.07 6.65 -0.17
C PRO A 96 12.42 5.96 -1.39
N GLY A 97 12.60 4.64 -1.54
CA GLY A 97 11.97 3.83 -2.57
C GLY A 97 10.45 3.69 -2.39
N PHE A 98 9.93 3.90 -1.18
CA PHE A 98 8.51 3.89 -0.87
C PHE A 98 7.69 4.76 -1.83
N TRP A 99 8.15 5.98 -2.09
CA TRP A 99 7.41 6.95 -2.90
C TRP A 99 7.31 6.54 -4.37
N ASN A 100 8.37 5.95 -4.93
CA ASN A 100 8.35 5.43 -6.29
C ASN A 100 7.48 4.17 -6.38
N HIS A 101 7.55 3.30 -5.36
CA HIS A 101 6.70 2.13 -5.27
C HIS A 101 5.22 2.51 -5.25
N HIS A 102 4.81 3.43 -4.36
CA HIS A 102 3.42 3.87 -4.25
C HIS A 102 2.94 4.70 -5.44
N ALA A 103 3.83 5.42 -6.13
CA ALA A 103 3.48 6.04 -7.41
C ALA A 103 3.10 5.00 -8.48
N MET A 104 3.76 3.83 -8.49
CA MET A 104 3.38 2.73 -9.38
C MET A 104 2.08 2.04 -8.93
N ILE A 105 1.86 1.88 -7.62
CA ILE A 105 0.58 1.37 -7.09
C ILE A 105 -0.58 2.28 -7.52
N ASP A 106 -0.44 3.60 -7.33
CA ASP A 106 -1.46 4.57 -7.77
C ASP A 106 -1.67 4.54 -9.29
N ARG A 107 -0.58 4.41 -10.08
CA ARG A 107 -0.69 4.24 -11.54
C ARG A 107 -1.49 2.99 -11.92
N ILE A 108 -1.24 1.85 -11.26
CA ILE A 108 -1.94 0.59 -11.56
C ILE A 108 -3.42 0.70 -11.18
N TRP A 109 -3.72 1.30 -10.03
CA TRP A 109 -5.10 1.58 -9.61
C TRP A 109 -5.81 2.53 -10.58
N TRP A 110 -5.13 3.60 -10.98
CA TRP A 110 -5.59 4.55 -11.99
C TRP A 110 -5.91 3.85 -13.33
N ILE A 111 -5.02 2.99 -13.83
CA ILE A 111 -5.30 2.18 -15.04
C ILE A 111 -6.55 1.32 -14.83
N TRP A 112 -6.64 0.59 -13.72
CA TRP A 112 -7.77 -0.29 -13.43
C TRP A 112 -9.10 0.48 -13.36
N GLN A 113 -9.13 1.67 -12.74
CA GLN A 113 -10.31 2.53 -12.71
C GLN A 113 -10.71 2.98 -14.12
N TYR A 114 -9.74 3.35 -14.95
CA TYR A 114 -10.00 3.90 -16.29
C TYR A 114 -10.52 2.86 -17.30
N LEU A 115 -10.39 1.56 -17.02
CA LEU A 115 -11.00 0.51 -17.83
C LEU A 115 -12.54 0.51 -17.76
N ASP A 116 -13.12 1.00 -16.66
CA ASP A 116 -14.58 1.12 -16.49
C ASP A 116 -14.92 2.21 -15.47
N LEU A 117 -14.72 3.48 -15.85
CA LEU A 117 -14.95 4.62 -14.95
C LEU A 117 -16.38 4.68 -14.40
N ALA A 118 -17.37 4.19 -15.15
CA ALA A 118 -18.77 4.25 -14.74
C ALA A 118 -19.01 3.45 -13.44
N ASN A 119 -18.36 2.29 -13.31
CA ASN A 119 -18.51 1.42 -12.14
C ASN A 119 -17.34 1.52 -11.15
N ARG A 120 -16.13 1.89 -11.62
CA ARG A 120 -14.90 1.80 -10.81
C ARG A 120 -14.45 3.12 -10.20
N LYS A 121 -14.88 4.27 -10.72
CA LYS A 121 -14.41 5.58 -10.25
C LYS A 121 -14.65 5.77 -8.75
N TYR A 122 -15.81 5.37 -8.24
CA TYR A 122 -16.18 5.54 -6.83
C TYR A 122 -16.36 4.21 -6.09
N ALA A 123 -15.82 3.12 -6.65
CA ALA A 123 -15.88 1.81 -6.01
C ALA A 123 -15.06 1.83 -4.71
N ILE A 124 -15.69 1.42 -3.60
CA ILE A 124 -15.08 1.28 -2.27
C ILE A 124 -15.60 -0.03 -1.66
N SER A 125 -14.70 -0.78 -1.03
CA SER A 125 -15.02 -1.92 -0.18
C SER A 125 -14.18 -1.85 1.11
N GLY A 126 -14.49 -2.71 2.07
CA GLY A 126 -13.76 -2.79 3.33
C GLY A 126 -14.22 -1.82 4.43
N THR A 127 -13.45 -1.78 5.51
CA THR A 127 -13.76 -1.08 6.77
C THR A 127 -12.59 -0.19 7.21
N GLY A 128 -12.77 0.57 8.29
CA GLY A 128 -11.76 1.48 8.83
C GLY A 128 -10.66 0.82 9.66
N THR A 129 -10.62 -0.50 9.77
CA THR A 129 -9.65 -1.25 10.59
C THR A 129 -8.99 -2.37 9.80
N PHE A 130 -7.71 -2.62 10.08
CA PHE A 130 -6.92 -3.63 9.36
C PHE A 130 -7.58 -5.01 9.50
N LEU A 131 -7.91 -5.64 8.36
CA LEU A 131 -8.67 -6.90 8.30
C LEU A 131 -9.98 -6.90 9.09
N ASN A 132 -10.57 -5.71 9.30
CA ASN A 132 -11.76 -5.51 10.12
C ASN A 132 -11.58 -5.99 11.58
N ASP A 133 -10.36 -5.86 12.13
CA ASP A 133 -10.03 -6.18 13.52
C ASP A 133 -9.41 -4.98 14.26
N PRO A 134 -10.11 -4.41 15.27
CA PRO A 134 -11.46 -4.75 15.71
C PRO A 134 -12.51 -4.36 14.65
N VAL A 135 -13.71 -4.93 14.74
CA VAL A 135 -14.79 -4.63 13.77
C VAL A 135 -15.09 -3.13 13.75
N SER A 136 -15.17 -2.55 12.55
CA SER A 136 -15.50 -1.13 12.34
C SER A 136 -16.51 -0.93 11.21
N PRO A 137 -17.15 0.26 11.11
CA PRO A 137 -18.06 0.56 10.02
C PRO A 137 -17.39 0.47 8.65
N ASN A 138 -18.19 0.16 7.63
CA ASN A 138 -17.73 0.19 6.24
C ASN A 138 -17.24 1.59 5.86
N THR A 139 -16.18 1.62 5.06
CA THR A 139 -15.72 2.87 4.44
C THR A 139 -16.75 3.32 3.41
N THR A 140 -17.08 4.61 3.42
CA THR A 140 -17.99 5.22 2.45
C THR A 140 -17.32 6.42 1.80
N LEU A 141 -17.95 6.98 0.77
CA LEU A 141 -17.52 8.23 0.14
C LEU A 141 -17.49 9.43 1.12
N ASP A 142 -18.19 9.35 2.25
CA ASP A 142 -18.22 10.38 3.30
C ASP A 142 -17.24 10.10 4.45
N THR A 143 -16.58 8.95 4.46
CA THR A 143 -15.49 8.67 5.41
C THR A 143 -14.37 9.69 5.19
N HIS A 144 -13.91 10.30 6.28
CA HIS A 144 -12.84 11.29 6.25
C HIS A 144 -11.51 10.65 6.66
N VAL A 145 -10.44 10.97 5.93
CA VAL A 145 -9.07 10.54 6.21
C VAL A 145 -8.16 11.74 6.44
N ASN A 146 -7.05 11.54 7.15
CA ASN A 146 -6.02 12.56 7.36
C ASN A 146 -4.63 11.93 7.49
N VAL A 147 -3.59 12.73 7.28
CA VAL A 147 -2.17 12.34 7.45
C VAL A 147 -1.53 13.04 8.67
N GLY A 148 -2.36 13.36 9.66
CA GLY A 148 -1.94 14.00 10.91
C GLY A 148 -1.17 15.31 10.70
N TYR A 149 0.05 15.35 11.22
CA TYR A 149 0.90 16.54 11.18
C TYR A 149 1.69 16.72 9.87
N VAL A 150 1.71 15.72 8.98
CA VAL A 150 2.36 15.82 7.67
C VAL A 150 1.67 16.88 6.81
N LYS A 151 0.34 16.86 6.81
CA LYS A 151 -0.53 17.89 6.24
C LYS A 151 -1.80 17.95 7.08
N ARG A 152 -2.01 19.10 7.74
CA ARG A 152 -3.18 19.31 8.60
C ARG A 152 -4.47 19.33 7.77
N GLY A 153 -5.55 18.85 8.39
CA GLY A 153 -6.88 18.79 7.80
C GLY A 153 -7.30 17.36 7.47
N SER A 154 -8.59 17.17 7.26
CA SER A 154 -9.19 15.93 6.79
C SER A 154 -9.81 16.13 5.42
N ILE A 155 -9.88 15.06 4.63
CA ILE A 155 -10.51 15.04 3.32
C ILE A 155 -11.45 13.83 3.22
N ALA A 156 -12.61 14.00 2.60
CA ALA A 156 -13.55 12.91 2.38
C ALA A 156 -13.06 11.99 1.25
N MET A 157 -13.35 10.69 1.35
CA MET A 157 -12.99 9.71 0.31
C MET A 157 -13.44 10.16 -1.09
N ARG A 158 -14.65 10.71 -1.22
CA ARG A 158 -15.19 11.24 -2.50
C ARG A 158 -14.25 12.20 -3.24
N ASP A 159 -13.46 12.97 -2.51
CA ASP A 159 -12.60 14.00 -3.09
C ASP A 159 -11.22 13.46 -3.52
N ILE A 160 -10.92 12.19 -3.20
CA ILE A 160 -9.63 11.54 -3.50
C ILE A 160 -9.75 10.32 -4.42
N MET A 161 -10.94 10.06 -4.98
CA MET A 161 -11.17 8.92 -5.88
C MET A 161 -10.75 9.16 -7.34
N SER A 162 -10.26 10.35 -7.68
CA SER A 162 -9.94 10.72 -9.07
C SER A 162 -8.73 11.63 -9.13
N THR A 163 -7.76 11.28 -9.98
CA THR A 163 -6.51 12.04 -10.18
C THR A 163 -6.72 13.40 -10.85
N THR A 164 -7.93 13.71 -11.33
CA THR A 164 -8.30 14.96 -12.02
C THR A 164 -9.49 15.67 -11.39
N ALA A 165 -9.81 15.36 -10.13
CA ALA A 165 -10.82 16.05 -9.34
C ALA A 165 -10.34 16.29 -7.91
N GLY A 166 -11.11 17.06 -7.13
CA GLY A 166 -10.76 17.41 -5.76
C GLY A 166 -9.41 18.17 -5.71
N PRO A 167 -8.44 17.74 -4.89
CA PRO A 167 -7.12 18.37 -4.82
C PRO A 167 -6.16 17.91 -5.92
N PHE A 168 -6.57 16.98 -6.79
CA PHE A 168 -5.69 16.34 -7.77
C PHE A 168 -5.93 16.85 -9.19
N CYS A 169 -4.84 16.98 -9.95
CA CYS A 169 -4.86 17.33 -11.37
C CYS A 169 -3.63 16.74 -12.09
N TYR A 170 -3.52 15.41 -12.13
CA TYR A 170 -2.41 14.69 -12.72
C TYR A 170 -2.86 13.44 -13.51
N VAL A 171 -1.96 12.95 -14.36
CA VAL A 171 -2.08 11.70 -15.13
C VAL A 171 -0.74 10.97 -15.15
N TYR A 172 -0.77 9.68 -15.48
CA TYR A 172 0.41 8.86 -15.72
C TYR A 172 0.66 8.66 -17.22
N LEU A 173 1.93 8.71 -17.62
CA LEU A 173 2.40 8.35 -18.96
C LEU A 173 3.11 7.00 -18.88
#